data_AF-A0A933KX96-F1
#
_entry.id   AF-A0A933KX96-F1
#
_cell.length_a   1.000
_cell.length_b   1.000
_cell.length_c   1.000
_cell.angle_alpha   90.00
_cell.angle_beta   90.00
_cell.angle_gamma   90.00
#
_symmetry.space_group_name_H-M   'P 1'
#
loop_
_entity.id
_entity.type
_entity.pdbx_description
1 polymer ?
#
loop_
_entity_poly.entity_id
_entity_poly.type
_entity_poly.pdbx_seq_one_letter_code
_entity_poly.pdbx_strand_id
1 'polypeptide(L)'
;MSLVFIFVFFVAFVPFVVAQNEATDAQLEASSAGRVVRVGPAAGAGGPVAAIPLELYVARVLAGEGEPNAADAARQALAVAIRTFALANAGRHAREGFDLCDGTHCQVPRAATAVTRRAALATAGRILTYEGSPAELFYSASCGGYSERAADVWPGVDYPYLPAAPDDVHEADPPWTLVLTREQVEQALGRAGFDGRLRDVRVEARTASGRAARVRVSGLVPGVMTGDAFRAAIGTTTLRSTAFSVEIEGRSVRFTGRGYGHGVGMCVIGAGRRAARGERMEAILGQYYPGLVLSALDRVEARGGPAAPARGGLVRVPSASGVAAGEVEQLTLRAHADLSVVLGVSIAPITVRIHESIEGFRAATGRPWWVSEVAEGTSIDLAPMALLAQRDGLDLTLRTAVADLLLSQPLRGRPAWIRVGAARFFGLGPARAGTAAAAPRCPSDAELALAISAAAQREAEARAEACFARAYARTGDWRTIR
;
A
#
# COMPACT_ATOMS: atom_id res chain seq x y z
N MET A 1 19.00 -1.64 -92.17
CA MET A 1 19.62 -1.21 -90.89
C MET A 1 18.65 -0.28 -90.19
N SER A 2 17.86 -0.78 -89.25
CA SER A 2 16.92 0.03 -88.46
C SER A 2 17.41 0.05 -87.02
N LEU A 3 17.84 1.22 -86.54
CA LEU A 3 18.33 1.44 -85.19
C LEU A 3 17.15 1.37 -84.20
N VAL A 4 17.21 0.43 -83.26
CA VAL A 4 16.29 0.36 -82.11
C VAL A 4 16.88 1.25 -81.01
N PHE A 5 16.19 2.33 -80.67
CA PHE A 5 16.51 3.15 -79.50
C PHE A 5 15.94 2.49 -78.24
N ILE A 6 16.81 1.93 -77.40
CA ILE A 6 16.46 1.45 -76.07
C ILE A 6 16.52 2.65 -75.12
N PHE A 7 15.36 3.13 -74.66
CA PHE A 7 15.27 4.09 -73.57
C PHE A 7 15.46 3.36 -72.24
N VAL A 8 16.62 3.54 -71.62
CA VAL A 8 16.89 3.09 -70.25
C VAL A 8 16.30 4.14 -69.30
N PHE A 9 15.17 3.82 -68.65
CA PHE A 9 14.63 4.62 -67.56
C PHE A 9 15.49 4.41 -66.30
N PHE A 10 16.28 5.43 -65.93
CA PHE A 10 16.87 5.50 -64.59
C PHE A 10 15.78 5.87 -63.59
N VAL A 11 15.27 4.88 -62.85
CA VAL A 11 14.45 5.14 -61.65
C VAL A 11 15.39 5.60 -60.55
N ALA A 12 15.47 6.90 -60.33
CA ALA A 12 16.17 7.47 -59.18
C ALA A 12 15.41 7.08 -57.90
N PHE A 13 15.95 6.10 -57.17
CA PHE A 13 15.46 5.73 -55.85
C PHE A 13 15.92 6.81 -54.86
N VAL A 14 15.10 7.86 -54.68
CA VAL A 14 15.30 8.81 -53.58
C VAL A 14 14.92 8.07 -52.31
N PRO A 15 15.86 7.79 -51.38
CA PRO A 15 15.50 7.20 -50.10
C PRO A 15 14.65 8.24 -49.36
N PHE A 16 13.34 8.03 -49.35
CA PHE A 16 12.45 8.75 -48.45
C PHE A 16 12.78 8.24 -47.05
N VAL A 17 13.76 8.86 -46.41
CA VAL A 17 13.93 8.77 -44.96
C VAL A 17 12.67 9.40 -44.39
N VAL A 18 11.71 8.56 -44.02
CA VAL A 18 10.63 8.98 -43.12
C VAL A 18 11.36 9.46 -41.86
N ALA A 19 11.48 10.78 -41.71
CA ALA A 19 11.81 11.37 -40.43
C ALA A 19 10.72 10.88 -39.47
N GLN A 20 11.03 9.86 -38.67
CA GLN A 20 10.17 9.48 -37.56
C GLN A 20 10.17 10.71 -36.66
N ASN A 21 9.10 11.50 -36.70
CA ASN A 21 8.93 12.65 -35.82
C ASN A 21 9.23 12.19 -34.40
N GLU A 22 10.35 12.66 -33.84
CA GLU A 22 10.73 12.29 -32.48
C GLU A 22 9.64 12.79 -31.53
N ALA A 23 9.21 11.93 -30.61
CA ALA A 23 8.23 12.31 -29.60
C ALA A 23 8.78 13.48 -28.76
N THR A 24 8.01 14.56 -28.63
CA THR A 24 8.39 15.80 -27.93
C THR A 24 7.64 15.97 -26.60
N ASP A 25 8.17 16.81 -25.71
CA ASP A 25 7.49 17.15 -24.45
C ASP A 25 6.13 17.83 -24.71
N ALA A 26 6.02 18.64 -25.76
CA ALA A 26 4.77 19.29 -26.16
C ALA A 26 3.67 18.29 -26.57
N GLN A 27 4.05 17.20 -27.26
CA GLN A 27 3.10 16.12 -27.58
C GLN A 27 2.62 15.40 -26.33
N LEU A 28 3.52 15.13 -25.37
CA LEU A 28 3.14 14.52 -24.09
C LEU A 28 2.24 15.44 -23.26
N GLU A 29 2.54 16.73 -23.22
CA GLU A 29 1.69 17.72 -22.55
C GLU A 29 0.27 17.73 -23.15
N ALA A 30 0.16 17.78 -24.49
CA ALA A 30 -1.13 17.69 -25.16
C ALA A 30 -1.86 16.37 -24.85
N SER A 31 -1.16 15.23 -24.89
CA SER A 31 -1.72 13.91 -24.56
C SER A 31 -2.10 13.75 -23.08
N SER A 32 -1.60 14.62 -22.19
CA SER A 32 -2.00 14.62 -20.78
C SER A 32 -3.42 15.16 -20.59
N ALA A 33 -3.98 15.88 -21.58
CA ALA A 33 -5.31 16.45 -21.57
C ALA A 33 -5.61 17.22 -20.27
N GLY A 34 -4.68 18.09 -19.88
CA GLY A 34 -4.77 18.95 -18.69
C GLY A 34 -4.47 18.26 -17.36
N ARG A 35 -4.23 16.94 -17.34
CA ARG A 35 -3.88 16.20 -16.11
C ARG A 35 -2.44 16.49 -15.69
N VAL A 36 -2.25 16.74 -14.42
CA VAL A 36 -0.99 17.13 -13.81
C VAL A 36 -0.75 16.30 -12.56
N VAL A 37 0.50 15.86 -12.37
CA VAL A 37 1.00 15.26 -11.13
C VAL A 37 1.85 16.30 -10.41
N ARG A 38 1.50 16.65 -9.17
CA ARG A 38 2.34 17.51 -8.33
C ARG A 38 3.38 16.66 -7.62
N VAL A 39 4.64 16.88 -7.95
CA VAL A 39 5.77 16.13 -7.42
C VAL A 39 6.52 16.98 -6.40
N GLY A 40 6.67 16.47 -5.18
CA GLY A 40 7.45 17.09 -4.11
C GLY A 40 8.76 16.36 -3.85
N PRO A 41 9.67 16.97 -3.06
CA PRO A 41 10.90 16.34 -2.65
C PRO A 41 10.63 15.15 -1.71
N ALA A 42 11.50 14.15 -1.75
CA ALA A 42 11.52 13.08 -0.76
C ALA A 42 11.62 13.64 0.68
N ALA A 43 11.01 12.94 1.64
CA ALA A 43 10.92 13.39 3.02
C ALA A 43 12.30 13.79 3.59
N GLY A 44 12.40 15.02 4.10
CA GLY A 44 13.62 15.59 4.69
C GLY A 44 14.63 16.18 3.70
N ALA A 45 14.42 16.06 2.39
CA ALA A 45 15.34 16.65 1.40
C ALA A 45 15.13 18.17 1.22
N GLY A 46 13.91 18.67 1.47
CA GLY A 46 13.52 20.05 1.15
C GLY A 46 13.52 20.31 -0.36
N GLY A 47 12.73 21.26 -0.85
CA GLY A 47 12.69 21.58 -2.28
C GLY A 47 11.34 22.03 -2.81
N PRO A 48 11.30 22.53 -4.06
CA PRO A 48 10.07 23.02 -4.68
C PRO A 48 9.14 21.86 -5.09
N VAL A 49 7.83 22.12 -5.04
CA VAL A 49 6.82 21.24 -5.65
C VAL A 49 6.71 21.59 -7.13
N ALA A 50 6.84 20.59 -8.01
CA ALA A 50 6.71 20.73 -9.44
C ALA A 50 5.38 20.16 -9.95
N ALA A 51 4.61 20.96 -10.68
CA ALA A 51 3.45 20.49 -11.43
C ALA A 51 3.92 19.96 -12.81
N ILE A 52 3.76 18.65 -13.05
CA ILE A 52 4.23 18.00 -14.29
C ILE A 52 3.04 17.39 -15.03
N PRO A 53 2.84 17.66 -16.34
CA PRO A 53 1.83 16.98 -17.14
C PRO A 53 1.97 15.45 -17.05
N LEU A 54 0.86 14.72 -16.92
CA LEU A 54 0.85 13.28 -16.61
C LEU A 54 1.74 12.44 -17.53
N GLU A 55 1.64 12.63 -18.84
CA GLU A 55 2.41 11.81 -19.80
C GLU A 55 3.90 12.20 -19.82
N LEU A 56 4.21 13.47 -19.55
CA LEU A 56 5.59 13.89 -19.33
C LEU A 56 6.13 13.29 -18.04
N TYR A 57 5.35 13.25 -16.97
CA TYR A 57 5.71 12.58 -15.73
C TYR A 57 6.01 11.09 -15.96
N VAL A 58 5.17 10.38 -16.72
CA VAL A 58 5.40 8.97 -17.10
C VAL A 58 6.73 8.81 -17.84
N ALA A 59 7.02 9.66 -18.83
CA ALA A 59 8.27 9.62 -19.58
C ALA A 59 9.51 9.88 -18.70
N ARG A 60 9.37 10.72 -17.67
CA ARG A 60 10.43 11.05 -16.70
C ARG A 60 10.67 9.91 -15.71
N VAL A 61 9.62 9.29 -15.19
CA VAL A 61 9.74 8.13 -14.30
C VAL A 61 10.32 6.93 -15.05
N LEU A 62 9.90 6.68 -16.29
CA LEU A 62 10.52 5.66 -17.15
C LEU A 62 12.04 5.86 -17.27
N ALA A 63 12.52 7.10 -17.34
CA ALA A 63 13.95 7.40 -17.43
C ALA A 63 14.69 7.20 -16.10
N GLY A 64 13.99 7.24 -14.97
CA GLY A 64 14.58 7.00 -13.65
C GLY A 64 14.52 5.55 -13.18
N GLU A 65 13.52 4.79 -13.63
CA GLU A 65 13.20 3.47 -13.06
C GLU A 65 13.14 2.34 -14.08
N GLY A 66 13.10 2.64 -15.37
CA GLY A 66 13.13 1.64 -16.44
C GLY A 66 14.51 1.03 -16.65
N GLU A 67 14.53 -0.22 -17.13
CA GLU A 67 15.77 -0.83 -17.58
C GLU A 67 16.26 -0.14 -18.88
N PRO A 68 17.51 0.39 -18.92
CA PRO A 68 17.97 1.24 -20.01
C PRO A 68 17.83 0.63 -21.42
N ASN A 69 18.13 -0.67 -21.55
CA ASN A 69 18.20 -1.37 -22.83
C ASN A 69 17.02 -2.31 -23.08
N ALA A 70 15.92 -2.18 -22.32
CA ALA A 70 14.74 -3.02 -22.51
C ALA A 70 14.16 -2.89 -23.94
N ALA A 71 13.36 -3.86 -24.40
CA ALA A 71 12.62 -3.67 -25.64
C ALA A 71 11.39 -2.76 -25.43
N ASP A 72 10.81 -2.24 -26.51
CA ASP A 72 9.68 -1.29 -26.43
C ASP A 72 8.47 -1.86 -25.68
N ALA A 73 8.17 -3.16 -25.82
CA ALA A 73 7.07 -3.80 -25.09
C ALA A 73 7.22 -3.70 -23.56
N ALA A 74 8.44 -3.86 -23.03
CA ALA A 74 8.71 -3.71 -21.60
C ALA A 74 8.57 -2.25 -21.14
N ARG A 75 9.09 -1.30 -21.93
CA ARG A 75 8.96 0.14 -21.64
C ARG A 75 7.51 0.58 -21.65
N GLN A 76 6.73 0.11 -22.61
CA GLN A 76 5.30 0.38 -22.71
C GLN A 76 4.53 -0.22 -21.52
N ALA A 77 4.86 -1.46 -21.12
CA ALA A 77 4.24 -2.10 -19.97
C ALA A 77 4.53 -1.33 -18.67
N LEU A 78 5.78 -0.94 -18.47
CA LEU A 78 6.17 -0.10 -17.33
C LEU A 78 5.52 1.29 -17.40
N ALA A 79 5.36 1.89 -18.59
CA ALA A 79 4.69 3.18 -18.76
C ALA A 79 3.23 3.13 -18.27
N VAL A 80 2.51 2.07 -18.63
CA VAL A 80 1.13 1.82 -18.15
C VAL A 80 1.10 1.63 -16.64
N ALA A 81 2.03 0.86 -16.07
CA ALA A 81 2.12 0.67 -14.62
C ALA A 81 2.41 1.98 -13.89
N ILE A 82 3.38 2.77 -14.38
CA ILE A 82 3.74 4.09 -13.81
C ILE A 82 2.53 5.01 -13.79
N ARG A 83 1.82 5.12 -14.93
CA ARG A 83 0.64 5.98 -15.05
C ARG A 83 -0.47 5.55 -14.10
N THR A 84 -0.70 4.25 -14.00
CA THR A 84 -1.71 3.68 -13.11
C THR A 84 -1.38 3.97 -11.65
N PHE A 85 -0.14 3.71 -11.22
CA PHE A 85 0.32 4.04 -9.87
C PHE A 85 0.13 5.53 -9.57
N ALA A 86 0.54 6.40 -10.49
CA ALA A 86 0.47 7.84 -10.28
C ALA A 86 -0.95 8.35 -10.06
N LEU A 87 -1.92 7.76 -10.77
CA LEU A 87 -3.34 8.10 -10.64
C LEU A 87 -3.96 7.49 -9.38
N ALA A 88 -3.66 6.22 -9.07
CA ALA A 88 -4.17 5.54 -7.88
C ALA A 88 -3.64 6.17 -6.57
N ASN A 89 -2.40 6.69 -6.59
CA ASN A 89 -1.73 7.29 -5.44
C ASN A 89 -1.75 8.84 -5.46
N ALA A 90 -2.61 9.46 -6.27
CA ALA A 90 -2.72 10.91 -6.28
C ALA A 90 -3.13 11.42 -4.89
N GLY A 91 -2.41 12.43 -4.37
CA GLY A 91 -2.64 12.98 -3.04
C GLY A 91 -2.03 12.19 -1.87
N ARG A 92 -1.15 11.22 -2.13
CA ARG A 92 -0.42 10.46 -1.09
C ARG A 92 0.36 11.37 -0.12
N HIS A 93 0.77 12.54 -0.59
CA HIS A 93 1.43 13.59 0.20
C HIS A 93 0.57 14.86 0.33
N ALA A 94 -0.75 14.72 0.39
CA ALA A 94 -1.66 15.86 0.46
C ALA A 94 -1.42 16.75 1.70
N ARG A 95 -0.91 16.19 2.80
CA ARG A 95 -0.54 16.94 4.01
C ARG A 95 0.68 17.82 3.77
N GLU A 96 1.58 17.38 2.90
CA GLU A 96 2.79 18.08 2.48
C GLU A 96 2.57 18.97 1.24
N GLY A 97 1.35 18.95 0.67
CA GLY A 97 0.92 19.86 -0.40
C GLY A 97 1.15 19.36 -1.83
N PHE A 98 1.52 18.10 -2.01
CA PHE A 98 1.79 17.50 -3.33
C PHE A 98 1.21 16.09 -3.45
N ASP A 99 1.26 15.50 -4.65
CA ASP A 99 0.65 14.21 -4.92
C ASP A 99 1.62 13.06 -4.63
N LEU A 100 2.82 13.10 -5.23
CA LEU A 100 3.86 12.06 -5.15
C LEU A 100 5.23 12.65 -4.83
N CYS A 101 6.11 11.91 -4.13
CA CYS A 101 7.49 12.35 -3.94
C CYS A 101 8.40 11.87 -5.08
N ASP A 102 9.58 12.48 -5.22
CA ASP A 102 10.62 12.14 -6.21
C ASP A 102 11.57 11.01 -5.75
N GLY A 103 11.19 10.27 -4.71
CA GLY A 103 11.97 9.16 -4.14
C GLY A 103 11.36 7.78 -4.41
N THR A 104 12.11 6.73 -4.10
CA THR A 104 11.72 5.32 -4.28
C THR A 104 10.51 4.88 -3.45
N HIS A 105 10.00 5.75 -2.56
CA HIS A 105 8.75 5.55 -1.84
C HIS A 105 7.51 5.80 -2.74
N CYS A 106 7.66 6.70 -3.73
CA CYS A 106 6.66 6.94 -4.76
C CYS A 106 7.24 6.52 -6.10
N GLN A 107 7.82 7.45 -6.85
CA GLN A 107 8.49 7.17 -8.12
C GLN A 107 9.60 8.18 -8.35
N VAL A 108 10.65 7.81 -9.08
CA VAL A 108 11.85 8.62 -9.30
C VAL A 108 11.85 9.23 -10.71
N PRO A 109 11.30 10.45 -10.92
CA PRO A 109 11.37 11.11 -12.21
C PRO A 109 12.79 11.61 -12.52
N ARG A 110 13.27 11.39 -13.75
CA ARG A 110 14.50 11.98 -14.30
C ARG A 110 14.23 12.72 -15.61
N ALA A 111 15.24 13.29 -16.25
CA ALA A 111 15.06 13.92 -17.56
C ALA A 111 14.60 12.88 -18.59
N ALA A 112 13.51 13.16 -19.30
CA ALA A 112 12.99 12.27 -20.33
C ALA A 112 13.96 12.15 -21.51
N THR A 113 14.04 10.96 -22.11
CA THR A 113 14.84 10.67 -23.30
C THR A 113 13.94 10.45 -24.51
N ALA A 114 14.47 10.49 -25.73
CA ALA A 114 13.68 10.20 -26.93
C ALA A 114 12.97 8.84 -26.86
N VAL A 115 13.62 7.84 -26.26
CA VAL A 115 13.07 6.48 -26.11
C VAL A 115 11.94 6.46 -25.06
N THR A 116 12.09 7.14 -23.93
CA THR A 116 11.05 7.14 -22.89
C THR A 116 9.84 7.98 -23.29
N ARG A 117 10.05 9.09 -24.03
CA ARG A 117 8.96 9.87 -24.63
C ARG A 117 8.14 9.03 -25.61
N ARG A 118 8.80 8.27 -26.47
CA ARG A 118 8.12 7.38 -27.44
C ARG A 118 7.26 6.35 -26.73
N ALA A 119 7.77 5.70 -25.68
CA ALA A 119 7.03 4.68 -24.93
C ALA A 119 5.83 5.27 -24.16
N ALA A 120 6.01 6.43 -23.52
CA ALA A 120 4.93 7.14 -22.84
C ALA A 120 3.83 7.54 -23.84
N LEU A 121 4.20 8.17 -24.97
CA LEU A 121 3.26 8.60 -26.00
C LEU A 121 2.51 7.43 -26.64
N ALA A 122 3.21 6.32 -26.94
CA ALA A 122 2.60 5.11 -27.50
C ALA A 122 1.56 4.46 -26.58
N THR A 123 1.58 4.78 -25.29
CA THR A 123 0.65 4.24 -24.28
C THR A 123 -0.18 5.33 -23.61
N ALA A 124 -0.21 6.54 -24.17
CA ALA A 124 -0.88 7.68 -23.55
C ALA A 124 -2.34 7.35 -23.21
N GLY A 125 -2.74 7.68 -21.99
CA GLY A 125 -4.09 7.38 -21.47
C GLY A 125 -4.42 5.89 -21.25
N ARG A 126 -3.49 4.95 -21.47
CA ARG A 126 -3.69 3.53 -21.11
C ARG A 126 -3.30 3.29 -19.65
N ILE A 127 -4.22 2.71 -18.88
CA ILE A 127 -4.06 2.38 -17.46
C ILE A 127 -4.56 0.97 -17.17
N LEU A 128 -4.15 0.40 -16.06
CA LEU A 128 -4.72 -0.83 -15.53
C LEU A 128 -5.80 -0.52 -14.50
N THR A 129 -6.94 -1.18 -14.63
CA THR A 129 -8.10 -0.98 -13.77
C THR A 129 -8.51 -2.28 -13.09
N TYR A 130 -8.96 -2.15 -11.84
CA TYR A 130 -9.66 -3.19 -11.09
C TYR A 130 -11.04 -2.64 -10.72
N GLU A 131 -12.10 -3.39 -10.99
CA GLU A 131 -13.49 -2.97 -10.72
C GLU A 131 -13.88 -1.58 -11.29
N GLY A 132 -13.23 -1.18 -12.39
CA GLY A 132 -13.52 0.07 -13.09
C GLY A 132 -12.74 1.30 -12.60
N SER A 133 -11.96 1.18 -11.53
CA SER A 133 -11.09 2.24 -11.02
C SER A 133 -9.61 1.96 -11.34
N PRO A 134 -8.72 2.98 -11.40
CA PRO A 134 -7.28 2.75 -11.49
C PRO A 134 -6.81 1.82 -10.36
N ALA A 135 -6.10 0.75 -10.71
CA ALA A 135 -5.70 -0.26 -9.75
C ALA A 135 -4.50 0.19 -8.90
N GLU A 136 -4.54 -0.07 -7.59
CA GLU A 136 -3.35 0.08 -6.74
C GLU A 136 -2.36 -1.04 -7.09
N LEU A 137 -1.28 -0.70 -7.80
CA LEU A 137 -0.29 -1.67 -8.27
C LEU A 137 1.12 -1.23 -7.93
N PHE A 138 2.08 -2.16 -7.92
CA PHE A 138 3.47 -1.86 -7.60
C PHE A 138 4.42 -2.53 -8.57
N TYR A 139 5.65 -2.05 -8.63
CA TYR A 139 6.72 -2.66 -9.39
C TYR A 139 8.05 -2.48 -8.68
N SER A 140 8.99 -3.37 -8.94
CA SER A 140 10.33 -3.34 -8.35
C SER A 140 11.39 -3.68 -9.37
N ALA A 141 12.64 -3.27 -9.12
CA ALA A 141 13.74 -3.47 -10.05
C ALA A 141 13.93 -4.96 -10.40
N SER A 142 13.96 -5.85 -9.40
CA SER A 142 13.89 -7.30 -9.61
C SER A 142 13.12 -8.01 -8.50
N CYS A 143 12.21 -8.91 -8.88
CA CYS A 143 11.49 -9.77 -7.95
C CYS A 143 12.38 -10.88 -7.35
N GLY A 144 13.52 -11.20 -7.98
CA GLY A 144 14.42 -12.28 -7.56
C GLY A 144 13.95 -13.68 -7.98
N GLY A 145 13.04 -13.77 -8.96
CA GLY A 145 12.51 -15.02 -9.52
C GLY A 145 11.14 -15.45 -8.99
N TYR A 146 10.60 -14.69 -8.04
CA TYR A 146 9.27 -14.92 -7.50
C TYR A 146 8.69 -13.57 -7.04
N SER A 147 7.56 -13.15 -7.60
CA SER A 147 6.85 -11.95 -7.14
C SER A 147 6.29 -12.17 -5.74
N GLU A 148 6.16 -11.11 -4.96
CA GLU A 148 5.61 -11.20 -3.61
C GLU A 148 4.12 -10.82 -3.58
N ARG A 149 3.37 -11.46 -2.69
CA ARG A 149 2.00 -11.03 -2.39
C ARG A 149 2.05 -9.68 -1.69
N ALA A 150 1.24 -8.72 -2.16
CA ALA A 150 1.20 -7.38 -1.58
C ALA A 150 0.98 -7.37 -0.05
N ALA A 151 0.08 -8.25 0.44
CA ALA A 151 -0.26 -8.41 1.84
C ALA A 151 0.90 -8.84 2.76
N ASP A 152 1.91 -9.49 2.20
CA ASP A 152 3.06 -10.01 2.96
C ASP A 152 4.16 -8.95 3.15
N VAL A 153 4.19 -7.92 2.28
CA VAL A 153 5.08 -6.75 2.39
C VAL A 153 4.42 -5.63 3.17
N TRP A 154 3.15 -5.35 2.87
CA TRP A 154 2.36 -4.31 3.50
C TRP A 154 1.18 -4.96 4.22
N PRO A 155 1.32 -5.32 5.50
CA PRO A 155 0.25 -5.89 6.31
C PRO A 155 -0.90 -4.88 6.41
N GLY A 156 -1.89 -5.02 5.55
CA GLY A 156 -2.77 -3.87 5.30
C GLY A 156 -3.25 -3.77 3.86
N VAL A 157 -2.72 -4.54 2.92
CA VAL A 157 -3.29 -4.62 1.56
C VAL A 157 -3.71 -6.05 1.19
N ASP A 158 -4.70 -6.22 0.32
CA ASP A 158 -5.05 -7.51 -0.29
C ASP A 158 -5.56 -7.26 -1.70
N TYR A 159 -4.61 -7.24 -2.61
CA TYR A 159 -4.83 -6.98 -4.02
C TYR A 159 -4.81 -8.33 -4.72
N PRO A 160 -5.97 -8.90 -5.11
CA PRO A 160 -6.03 -10.25 -5.67
C PRO A 160 -5.23 -10.39 -6.96
N TYR A 161 -5.00 -9.26 -7.63
CA TYR A 161 -4.17 -9.12 -8.83
C TYR A 161 -2.67 -8.88 -8.55
N LEU A 162 -2.24 -8.94 -7.29
CA LEU A 162 -0.83 -8.93 -6.88
C LEU A 162 -0.49 -10.18 -6.03
N PRO A 163 -0.64 -11.39 -6.59
CA PRO A 163 -0.29 -12.62 -5.91
C PRO A 163 1.23 -12.83 -5.86
N ALA A 164 1.66 -13.71 -4.96
CA ALA A 164 2.98 -14.31 -5.06
C ALA A 164 2.98 -15.32 -6.22
N ALA A 165 3.89 -15.17 -7.18
CA ALA A 165 3.97 -16.04 -8.36
C ALA A 165 5.42 -16.22 -8.85
N PRO A 166 5.79 -17.39 -9.39
CA PRO A 166 7.10 -17.58 -10.01
C PRO A 166 7.26 -16.72 -11.27
N ASP A 167 8.48 -16.26 -11.53
CA ASP A 167 8.84 -15.51 -12.74
C ASP A 167 9.89 -16.27 -13.55
N ASP A 168 9.52 -16.87 -14.69
CA ASP A 168 10.35 -17.80 -15.48
C ASP A 168 11.51 -17.15 -16.27
N VAL A 169 11.72 -15.85 -16.09
CA VAL A 169 12.82 -15.08 -16.71
C VAL A 169 13.94 -14.73 -15.72
N HIS A 170 14.06 -15.46 -14.61
CA HIS A 170 14.99 -15.11 -13.51
C HIS A 170 16.34 -15.84 -13.51
N GLU A 171 16.54 -16.82 -14.38
CA GLU A 171 17.73 -17.69 -14.39
C GLU A 171 19.06 -16.91 -14.55
N ALA A 172 19.00 -15.69 -15.07
CA ALA A 172 20.13 -14.81 -15.27
C ALA A 172 20.44 -13.86 -14.10
N ASP A 173 19.68 -13.86 -12.99
CA ASP A 173 19.94 -12.99 -11.84
C ASP A 173 21.05 -13.57 -10.93
N PRO A 174 22.28 -12.98 -10.92
CA PRO A 174 23.29 -13.39 -9.96
C PRO A 174 22.84 -13.03 -8.53
N PRO A 175 23.13 -13.88 -7.54
CA PRO A 175 22.92 -13.49 -6.15
C PRO A 175 23.82 -12.30 -5.80
N TRP A 176 23.37 -11.48 -4.86
CA TRP A 176 24.18 -10.43 -4.25
C TRP A 176 24.62 -10.83 -2.86
N THR A 177 25.78 -10.31 -2.46
CA THR A 177 26.32 -10.47 -1.10
C THR A 177 26.50 -9.09 -0.47
N LEU A 178 26.09 -8.96 0.78
CA LEU A 178 26.33 -7.78 1.62
C LEU A 178 26.98 -8.23 2.92
N VAL A 179 28.07 -7.59 3.32
CA VAL A 179 28.71 -7.83 4.61
C VAL A 179 28.68 -6.53 5.40
N LEU A 180 28.05 -6.57 6.57
CA LEU A 180 28.04 -5.46 7.53
C LEU A 180 28.74 -5.90 8.81
N THR A 181 29.31 -4.97 9.57
CA THR A 181 29.73 -5.28 10.94
C THR A 181 28.50 -5.36 11.85
N ARG A 182 28.62 -6.07 12.98
CA ARG A 182 27.56 -6.10 14.01
C ARG A 182 27.17 -4.69 14.45
N GLU A 183 28.15 -3.81 14.63
CA GLU A 183 27.93 -2.43 15.06
C GLU A 183 27.13 -1.62 14.03
N GLN A 184 27.35 -1.85 12.73
CA GLN A 184 26.57 -1.20 11.68
C GLN A 184 25.10 -1.66 11.73
N VAL A 185 24.85 -2.95 11.95
CA VAL A 185 23.49 -3.48 12.12
C VAL A 185 22.84 -2.92 13.39
N GLU A 186 23.56 -2.94 14.52
CA GLU A 186 23.08 -2.36 15.79
C GLU A 186 22.70 -0.89 15.66
N GLN A 187 23.55 -0.07 15.03
CA GLN A 187 23.29 1.35 14.84
C GLN A 187 22.07 1.60 13.93
N ALA A 188 21.95 0.82 12.86
CA ALA A 188 20.82 0.93 11.94
C ALA A 188 19.49 0.56 12.62
N LEU A 189 19.47 -0.55 13.36
CA LEU A 189 18.29 -1.00 14.09
C LEU A 189 17.96 -0.09 15.29
N GLY A 190 18.96 0.45 15.99
CA GLY A 190 18.78 1.40 17.08
C GLY A 190 18.06 2.67 16.63
N ARG A 191 18.37 3.20 15.44
CA ARG A 191 17.63 4.34 14.84
C ARG A 191 16.17 4.02 14.54
N ALA A 192 15.83 2.75 14.39
CA ALA A 192 14.46 2.26 14.18
C ALA A 192 13.76 1.84 15.49
N GLY A 193 14.36 2.12 16.66
CA GLY A 193 13.77 1.83 17.98
C GLY A 193 14.07 0.43 18.53
N PHE A 194 15.17 -0.20 18.09
CA PHE A 194 15.62 -1.51 18.57
C PHE A 194 16.88 -1.37 19.41
N ASP A 195 16.71 -1.31 20.73
CA ASP A 195 17.80 -1.02 21.67
C ASP A 195 18.44 -2.29 22.22
N GLY A 196 19.76 -2.24 22.45
CA GLY A 196 20.52 -3.33 23.08
C GLY A 196 21.79 -3.68 22.34
N ARG A 197 22.26 -4.93 22.54
CA ARG A 197 23.46 -5.47 21.88
C ARG A 197 23.12 -6.70 21.07
N LEU A 198 23.43 -6.67 19.78
CA LEU A 198 23.10 -7.70 18.83
C LEU A 198 23.96 -8.95 19.05
N ARG A 199 23.30 -10.02 19.49
CA ARG A 199 23.89 -11.34 19.67
C ARG A 199 23.73 -12.21 18.44
N ASP A 200 22.54 -12.21 17.85
CA ASP A 200 22.21 -13.05 16.68
C ASP A 200 21.18 -12.37 15.76
N VAL A 201 21.24 -12.70 14.46
CA VAL A 201 20.25 -12.34 13.44
C VAL A 201 19.84 -13.60 12.72
N ARG A 202 18.53 -13.91 12.73
CA ARG A 202 18.00 -15.09 12.05
C ARG A 202 16.68 -14.77 11.37
N VAL A 203 16.50 -15.29 10.15
CA VAL A 203 15.18 -15.32 9.51
C VAL A 203 14.33 -16.39 10.22
N GLU A 204 13.34 -15.95 10.99
CA GLU A 204 12.47 -16.81 11.80
C GLU A 204 11.30 -17.37 11.00
N ALA A 205 10.82 -16.63 9.98
CA ALA A 205 9.77 -17.08 9.08
C ALA A 205 9.96 -16.51 7.68
N ARG A 206 9.48 -17.25 6.67
CA ARG A 206 9.48 -16.84 5.26
C ARG A 206 8.07 -16.78 4.70
N THR A 207 7.86 -15.90 3.72
CA THR A 207 6.65 -15.83 2.91
C THR A 207 6.63 -16.98 1.89
N ALA A 208 5.53 -17.11 1.13
CA ALA A 208 5.42 -18.10 0.06
C ALA A 208 6.47 -17.88 -1.06
N SER A 209 6.89 -16.63 -1.29
CA SER A 209 7.95 -16.28 -2.26
C SER A 209 9.37 -16.57 -1.73
N GLY A 210 9.52 -17.00 -0.47
CA GLY A 210 10.80 -17.26 0.18
C GLY A 210 11.47 -16.03 0.80
N ARG A 211 10.83 -14.86 0.77
CA ARG A 211 11.32 -13.63 1.43
C ARG A 211 11.21 -13.73 2.95
N ALA A 212 12.10 -13.04 3.66
CA ALA A 212 12.06 -12.97 5.11
C ALA A 212 10.77 -12.25 5.56
N ALA A 213 9.85 -12.97 6.18
CA ALA A 213 8.62 -12.41 6.75
C ALA A 213 8.89 -11.85 8.15
N ARG A 214 9.67 -12.58 8.96
CA ARG A 214 10.10 -12.17 10.29
C ARG A 214 11.58 -12.41 10.49
N VAL A 215 12.23 -11.44 11.11
CA VAL A 215 13.64 -11.47 11.48
C VAL A 215 13.74 -11.37 12.99
N ARG A 216 14.42 -12.34 13.60
CA ARG A 216 14.82 -12.31 14.99
C ARG A 216 16.15 -11.59 15.12
N VAL A 217 16.21 -10.63 16.03
CA VAL A 217 17.38 -9.82 16.36
C VAL A 217 17.72 -10.01 17.85
N SER A 218 18.29 -11.17 18.17
CA SER A 218 18.51 -11.59 19.55
C SER A 218 19.44 -10.62 20.28
N GLY A 219 19.02 -10.17 21.47
CA GLY A 219 19.78 -9.21 22.27
C GLY A 219 19.36 -7.75 22.07
N LEU A 220 18.46 -7.48 21.12
CA LEU A 220 17.74 -6.21 21.02
C LEU A 220 16.34 -6.31 21.62
N VAL A 221 15.75 -5.16 21.98
CA VAL A 221 14.36 -5.00 22.40
C VAL A 221 13.71 -3.91 21.54
N PRO A 222 12.64 -4.21 20.79
CA PRO A 222 12.03 -5.53 20.60
C PRO A 222 12.97 -6.56 19.96
N GLY A 223 12.83 -7.85 20.28
CA GLY A 223 13.72 -8.91 19.77
C GLY A 223 13.36 -9.47 18.39
N VAL A 224 12.29 -8.94 17.77
CA VAL A 224 11.73 -9.42 16.50
C VAL A 224 11.18 -8.25 15.72
N MET A 225 11.29 -8.32 14.39
CA MET A 225 10.68 -7.38 13.46
C MET A 225 10.28 -8.06 12.15
N THR A 226 9.51 -7.36 11.31
CA THR A 226 9.22 -7.84 9.95
C THR A 226 10.47 -7.72 9.08
N GLY A 227 10.55 -8.51 8.01
CA GLY A 227 11.65 -8.40 7.05
C GLY A 227 11.74 -7.03 6.39
N ASP A 228 10.59 -6.42 6.06
CA ASP A 228 10.55 -5.07 5.48
C ASP A 228 10.97 -3.99 6.47
N ALA A 229 10.60 -4.08 7.75
CA ALA A 229 11.11 -3.17 8.77
C ALA A 229 12.63 -3.34 8.94
N PHE A 230 13.13 -4.58 8.91
CA PHE A 230 14.57 -4.85 9.00
C PHE A 230 15.31 -4.21 7.81
N ARG A 231 14.79 -4.43 6.60
CA ARG A 231 15.33 -3.83 5.37
C ARG A 231 15.28 -2.31 5.39
N ALA A 232 14.17 -1.71 5.83
CA ALA A 232 14.04 -0.27 5.94
C ALA A 232 15.05 0.32 6.93
N ALA A 233 15.26 -0.33 8.08
CA ALA A 233 16.22 0.10 9.08
C ALA A 233 17.68 0.04 8.58
N ILE A 234 18.06 -1.04 7.88
CA ILE A 234 19.39 -1.16 7.25
C ILE A 234 19.57 -0.18 6.07
N GLY A 235 18.47 0.14 5.40
CA GLY A 235 18.42 0.97 4.20
C GLY A 235 18.08 0.13 2.97
N THR A 236 17.05 0.57 2.24
CA THR A 236 16.45 -0.15 1.10
C THR A 236 17.36 -0.27 -0.12
N THR A 237 18.41 0.54 -0.20
CA THR A 237 19.48 0.48 -1.21
C THR A 237 20.67 -0.37 -0.77
N THR A 238 20.94 -0.42 0.55
CA THR A 238 22.01 -1.24 1.16
C THR A 238 21.60 -2.71 1.18
N LEU A 239 20.46 -3.02 1.82
CA LEU A 239 19.85 -4.35 1.79
C LEU A 239 18.83 -4.39 0.67
N ARG A 240 19.26 -4.91 -0.49
CA ARG A 240 18.53 -4.78 -1.77
C ARG A 240 17.13 -5.38 -1.74
N SER A 241 16.89 -6.45 -1.00
CA SER A 241 15.58 -7.10 -0.88
C SER A 241 15.42 -7.82 0.46
N THR A 242 14.22 -8.34 0.73
CA THR A 242 13.94 -9.27 1.83
C THR A 242 14.19 -10.74 1.45
N ALA A 243 14.56 -11.02 0.21
CA ALA A 243 14.92 -12.37 -0.25
C ALA A 243 16.38 -12.67 0.06
N PHE A 244 16.70 -12.89 1.34
CA PHE A 244 18.05 -13.19 1.80
C PHE A 244 18.14 -14.37 2.78
N SER A 245 19.33 -14.96 2.86
CA SER A 245 19.86 -15.67 4.04
C SER A 245 20.82 -14.76 4.80
N VAL A 246 20.99 -15.04 6.09
CA VAL A 246 21.87 -14.26 6.97
C VAL A 246 22.67 -15.20 7.85
N GLU A 247 23.96 -14.91 7.98
CA GLU A 247 24.91 -15.64 8.80
C GLU A 247 25.77 -14.65 9.57
N ILE A 248 26.04 -14.95 10.84
CA ILE A 248 26.97 -14.18 11.64
C ILE A 248 28.31 -14.90 11.71
N GLU A 249 29.36 -14.18 11.35
CA GLU A 249 30.75 -14.66 11.34
C GLU A 249 31.62 -13.76 12.19
N GLY A 250 31.86 -14.15 13.44
CA GLY A 250 32.61 -13.34 14.39
C GLY A 250 31.96 -11.98 14.59
N ARG A 251 32.58 -10.92 14.06
CA ARG A 251 32.10 -9.51 14.12
C ARG A 251 31.30 -9.07 12.89
N SER A 252 31.16 -9.93 11.90
CA SER A 252 30.48 -9.63 10.64
C SER A 252 29.12 -10.31 10.56
N VAL A 253 28.19 -9.68 9.86
CA VAL A 253 26.88 -10.22 9.49
C VAL A 253 26.85 -10.25 7.97
N ARG A 254 26.87 -11.46 7.38
CA ARG A 254 26.81 -11.68 5.95
C ARG A 254 25.37 -11.96 5.53
N PHE A 255 24.91 -11.24 4.53
CA PHE A 255 23.67 -11.47 3.83
C PHE A 255 23.96 -11.97 2.42
N THR A 256 23.28 -13.03 2.00
CA THR A 256 23.29 -13.52 0.62
C THR A 256 21.85 -13.50 0.13
N GLY A 257 21.57 -12.81 -0.97
CA GLY A 257 20.21 -12.64 -1.42
C GLY A 257 20.05 -12.49 -2.92
N ARG A 258 18.80 -12.31 -3.34
CA ARG A 258 18.39 -12.13 -4.73
C ARG A 258 17.40 -10.99 -4.87
N GLY A 259 17.22 -10.51 -6.10
CA GLY A 259 16.28 -9.43 -6.40
C GLY A 259 16.67 -8.07 -5.80
N TYR A 260 15.87 -7.07 -6.14
CA TYR A 260 16.02 -5.69 -5.65
C TYR A 260 14.63 -5.05 -5.59
N GLY A 261 14.17 -4.78 -4.36
CA GLY A 261 12.91 -4.13 -4.06
C GLY A 261 11.97 -5.03 -3.27
N HIS A 262 10.72 -4.56 -3.13
CA HIS A 262 9.69 -5.28 -2.39
C HIS A 262 9.24 -6.58 -3.09
N GLY A 263 9.39 -6.67 -4.42
CA GLY A 263 9.04 -7.88 -5.19
C GLY A 263 7.56 -8.01 -5.54
N VAL A 264 6.70 -7.16 -5.01
CA VAL A 264 5.27 -7.10 -5.38
C VAL A 264 5.06 -6.54 -6.78
N GLY A 265 4.22 -7.21 -7.57
CA GLY A 265 3.83 -6.80 -8.93
C GLY A 265 4.93 -6.95 -9.97
N MET A 266 5.10 -5.95 -10.84
CA MET A 266 6.01 -6.08 -11.99
C MET A 266 7.47 -6.09 -11.59
N CYS A 267 8.19 -7.10 -12.08
CA CYS A 267 9.65 -7.13 -12.10
C CYS A 267 10.14 -6.34 -13.31
N VAL A 268 10.80 -5.19 -13.12
CA VAL A 268 11.23 -4.34 -14.26
C VAL A 268 12.24 -5.06 -15.15
N ILE A 269 13.27 -5.69 -14.55
CA ILE A 269 14.25 -6.50 -15.29
C ILE A 269 13.59 -7.74 -15.92
N GLY A 270 12.63 -8.34 -15.22
CA GLY A 270 11.86 -9.47 -15.74
C GLY A 270 11.04 -9.08 -16.97
N ALA A 271 10.32 -7.95 -16.93
CA ALA A 271 9.61 -7.39 -18.07
C ALA A 271 10.55 -7.14 -19.26
N GLY A 272 11.76 -6.61 -19.03
CA GLY A 272 12.78 -6.45 -20.06
C GLY A 272 13.16 -7.76 -20.74
N ARG A 273 13.37 -8.83 -19.97
CA ARG A 273 13.69 -10.17 -20.48
C ARG A 273 12.53 -10.81 -21.23
N ARG A 274 11.29 -10.64 -20.75
CA ARG A 274 10.08 -11.09 -21.45
C ARG A 274 9.95 -10.43 -22.81
N ALA A 275 10.15 -9.11 -22.85
CA ALA A 275 10.16 -8.37 -24.10
C ALA A 275 11.30 -8.83 -25.03
N ALA A 276 12.48 -9.17 -24.49
CA ALA A 276 13.58 -9.76 -25.27
C ALA A 276 13.25 -11.17 -25.82
N ARG A 277 12.37 -11.93 -25.14
CA ARG A 277 11.78 -13.18 -25.65
C ARG A 277 10.64 -12.96 -26.67
N GLY A 278 10.30 -11.70 -26.99
CA GLY A 278 9.26 -11.35 -27.95
C GLY A 278 7.85 -11.23 -27.36
N GLU A 279 7.70 -11.26 -26.03
CA GLU A 279 6.40 -11.01 -25.40
C GLU A 279 5.94 -9.57 -25.64
N ARG A 280 4.65 -9.42 -25.98
CA ARG A 280 4.02 -8.11 -26.20
C ARG A 280 3.63 -7.47 -24.86
N MET A 281 3.43 -6.16 -24.88
CA MET A 281 3.07 -5.37 -23.69
C MET A 281 1.91 -6.00 -22.90
N GLU A 282 0.83 -6.40 -23.57
CA GLU A 282 -0.35 -6.97 -22.93
C GLU A 282 -0.05 -8.30 -22.21
N ALA A 283 0.82 -9.13 -22.77
CA ALA A 283 1.24 -10.39 -22.15
C ALA A 283 2.10 -10.12 -20.90
N ILE A 284 3.02 -9.16 -20.98
CA ILE A 284 3.85 -8.73 -19.85
C ILE A 284 2.98 -8.18 -18.72
N LEU A 285 2.00 -7.32 -19.04
CA LEU A 285 1.06 -6.80 -18.04
C LEU A 285 0.22 -7.91 -17.41
N GLY A 286 -0.31 -8.84 -18.22
CA GLY A 286 -1.11 -9.97 -17.75
C GLY A 286 -0.35 -10.93 -16.84
N GLN A 287 0.96 -11.10 -17.06
CA GLN A 287 1.82 -11.91 -16.19
C GLN A 287 1.95 -11.30 -14.79
N TYR A 288 2.23 -10.00 -14.72
CA TYR A 288 2.55 -9.35 -13.43
C TYR A 288 1.32 -8.82 -12.70
N TYR A 289 0.20 -8.62 -13.39
CA TYR A 289 -1.04 -8.10 -12.84
C TYR A 289 -2.26 -8.93 -13.28
N PRO A 290 -2.31 -10.22 -12.93
CA PRO A 290 -3.40 -11.09 -13.35
C PRO A 290 -4.75 -10.57 -12.84
N GLY A 291 -5.74 -10.47 -13.74
CA GLY A 291 -7.07 -9.97 -13.39
C GLY A 291 -7.24 -8.46 -13.48
N LEU A 292 -6.18 -7.68 -13.77
CA LEU A 292 -6.34 -6.28 -14.15
C LEU A 292 -6.77 -6.14 -15.61
N VAL A 293 -7.58 -5.12 -15.88
CA VAL A 293 -8.06 -4.79 -17.23
C VAL A 293 -7.33 -3.57 -17.76
N LEU A 294 -6.78 -3.67 -18.98
CA LEU A 294 -6.20 -2.53 -19.67
C LEU A 294 -7.32 -1.63 -20.22
N SER A 295 -7.42 -0.42 -19.68
CA SER A 295 -8.49 0.53 -19.95
C SER A 295 -7.95 1.87 -20.45
N ALA A 296 -8.79 2.62 -21.16
CA ALA A 296 -8.53 4.01 -21.50
C ALA A 296 -9.02 4.94 -20.37
N LEU A 297 -8.18 5.89 -19.96
CA LEU A 297 -8.41 6.76 -18.81
C LEU A 297 -9.67 7.64 -18.96
N ASP A 298 -9.92 8.14 -20.16
CA ASP A 298 -11.12 8.94 -20.50
C ASP A 298 -12.42 8.18 -20.23
N ARG A 299 -12.46 6.87 -20.51
CA ARG A 299 -13.62 6.01 -20.26
C ARG A 299 -13.85 5.73 -18.78
N VAL A 300 -12.78 5.72 -17.98
CA VAL A 300 -12.84 5.51 -16.53
C VAL A 300 -13.39 6.76 -15.85
N GLU A 301 -12.88 7.94 -16.21
CA GLU A 301 -13.37 9.21 -15.67
C GLU A 301 -14.81 9.54 -16.08
N ALA A 302 -15.22 9.16 -17.30
CA ALA A 302 -16.61 9.30 -17.74
C ALA A 302 -17.61 8.46 -16.92
N ARG A 303 -17.14 7.44 -16.17
CA ARG A 303 -17.94 6.63 -15.25
C ARG A 303 -17.88 7.12 -13.80
N GLY A 304 -16.94 8.00 -13.46
CA GLY A 304 -16.74 8.55 -12.13
C GLY A 304 -16.75 10.08 -12.15
N GLY A 305 -17.94 10.69 -12.23
CA GLY A 305 -18.10 12.13 -12.02
C GLY A 305 -18.21 12.48 -10.53
N PRO A 306 -17.59 13.59 -10.05
CA PRO A 306 -17.59 13.95 -8.63
C PRO A 306 -18.92 14.60 -8.21
N ALA A 307 -19.43 14.20 -7.04
CA ALA A 307 -20.52 14.91 -6.36
C ALA A 307 -19.97 15.87 -5.29
N ALA A 308 -20.46 17.11 -5.32
CA ALA A 308 -20.13 18.20 -4.40
C ALA A 308 -20.66 17.98 -2.96
N PRO A 309 -20.14 18.68 -1.93
CA PRO A 309 -20.50 18.42 -0.53
C PRO A 309 -21.76 19.17 -0.08
N ALA A 310 -22.51 18.58 0.87
CA ALA A 310 -23.60 19.24 1.60
C ALA A 310 -23.31 19.33 3.12
N ARG A 311 -24.02 20.26 3.78
CA ARG A 311 -23.67 21.00 5.01
C ARG A 311 -23.80 20.22 6.33
N GLY A 312 -23.24 20.82 7.40
CA GLY A 312 -22.95 20.21 8.70
C GLY A 312 -24.13 19.80 9.59
N GLY A 313 -24.00 18.60 10.15
CA GLY A 313 -24.73 18.02 11.28
C GLY A 313 -23.77 17.35 12.28
N LEU A 314 -24.29 16.82 13.39
CA LEU A 314 -23.54 16.11 14.45
C LEU A 314 -22.80 14.87 13.92
N VAL A 315 -23.41 14.18 12.94
CA VAL A 315 -22.80 13.07 12.21
C VAL A 315 -22.69 13.45 10.74
N ARG A 316 -21.59 13.07 10.08
CA ARG A 316 -21.37 13.25 8.64
C ARG A 316 -21.06 11.91 8.00
N VAL A 317 -21.82 11.53 6.98
CA VAL A 317 -21.56 10.33 6.16
C VAL A 317 -21.32 10.79 4.73
N PRO A 318 -20.09 10.70 4.18
CA PRO A 318 -19.82 11.06 2.79
C PRO A 318 -20.62 10.19 1.82
N SER A 319 -21.12 10.76 0.73
CA SER A 319 -22.10 10.17 -0.20
C SER A 319 -21.63 8.95 -1.02
N ALA A 320 -20.41 8.46 -0.81
CA ALA A 320 -19.75 7.41 -1.61
C ALA A 320 -19.88 6.01 -0.98
N SER A 321 -21.01 5.71 -0.35
CA SER A 321 -21.27 4.42 0.25
C SER A 321 -22.65 3.96 -0.19
N GLY A 322 -22.76 2.83 -0.90
CA GLY A 322 -24.03 2.23 -1.36
C GLY A 322 -24.97 1.71 -0.25
N VAL A 323 -24.90 2.27 0.95
CA VAL A 323 -25.86 2.13 2.06
C VAL A 323 -26.62 3.44 2.14
N ALA A 324 -27.91 3.42 2.42
CA ALA A 324 -28.63 4.67 2.67
C ALA A 324 -27.94 5.41 3.83
N ALA A 325 -27.20 6.48 3.53
CA ALA A 325 -26.42 7.25 4.49
C ALA A 325 -27.20 7.62 5.77
N GLY A 326 -28.54 7.73 5.64
CA GLY A 326 -29.46 7.92 6.76
C GLY A 326 -29.51 6.78 7.79
N GLU A 327 -29.35 5.50 7.41
CA GLU A 327 -29.31 4.39 8.38
C GLU A 327 -28.05 4.47 9.24
N VAL A 328 -26.89 4.69 8.62
CA VAL A 328 -25.59 4.86 9.28
C VAL A 328 -25.63 6.07 10.21
N GLU A 329 -26.18 7.18 9.72
CA GLU A 329 -26.38 8.38 10.53
C GLU A 329 -27.27 8.10 11.75
N GLN A 330 -28.42 7.46 11.56
CA GLN A 330 -29.34 7.13 12.66
C GLN A 330 -28.75 6.16 13.69
N LEU A 331 -28.02 5.12 13.25
CA LEU A 331 -27.35 4.18 14.15
C LEU A 331 -26.24 4.88 14.94
N THR A 332 -25.46 5.73 14.28
CA THR A 332 -24.39 6.52 14.94
C THR A 332 -24.97 7.50 15.95
N LEU A 333 -26.04 8.22 15.60
CA LEU A 333 -26.71 9.16 16.50
C LEU A 333 -27.30 8.46 17.73
N ARG A 334 -27.95 7.30 17.54
CA ARG A 334 -28.48 6.49 18.64
C ARG A 334 -27.36 5.98 19.55
N ALA A 335 -26.32 5.38 18.99
CA ALA A 335 -25.16 4.92 19.75
C ALA A 335 -24.51 6.06 20.54
N HIS A 336 -24.31 7.22 19.91
CA HIS A 336 -23.74 8.40 20.58
C HIS A 336 -24.63 8.89 21.71
N ALA A 337 -25.95 9.03 21.49
CA ALA A 337 -26.88 9.48 22.53
C ALA A 337 -26.87 8.54 23.75
N ASP A 338 -26.96 7.22 23.52
CA ASP A 338 -26.95 6.21 24.57
C ASP A 338 -25.62 6.21 25.35
N LEU A 339 -24.50 6.15 24.62
CA LEU A 339 -23.18 6.00 25.23
C LEU A 339 -22.71 7.29 25.89
N SER A 340 -23.08 8.47 25.38
CA SER A 340 -22.71 9.73 26.02
C SER A 340 -23.34 9.90 27.40
N VAL A 341 -24.55 9.38 27.61
CA VAL A 341 -25.19 9.36 28.93
C VAL A 341 -24.48 8.39 29.86
N VAL A 342 -24.24 7.15 29.41
CA VAL A 342 -23.59 6.10 30.21
C VAL A 342 -22.16 6.47 30.58
N LEU A 343 -21.41 7.01 29.62
CA LEU A 343 -20.00 7.35 29.80
C LEU A 343 -19.82 8.74 30.40
N GLY A 344 -20.79 9.64 30.31
CA GLY A 344 -20.64 11.04 30.73
C GLY A 344 -19.59 11.80 29.90
N VAL A 345 -19.43 11.44 28.62
CA VAL A 345 -18.49 12.02 27.66
C VAL A 345 -19.19 12.15 26.31
N SER A 346 -18.92 13.22 25.56
CA SER A 346 -19.50 13.45 24.23
C SER A 346 -18.46 14.02 23.28
N ILE A 347 -18.59 13.73 21.97
CA ILE A 347 -17.70 14.21 20.92
C ILE A 347 -18.50 14.61 19.68
N ALA A 348 -18.13 15.74 19.07
CA ALA A 348 -18.80 16.26 17.88
C ALA A 348 -17.84 17.11 17.02
N PRO A 349 -18.01 17.15 15.69
CA PRO A 349 -18.85 16.24 14.89
C PRO A 349 -18.22 14.85 14.78
N ILE A 350 -19.00 13.81 14.44
CA ILE A 350 -18.49 12.48 14.10
C ILE A 350 -18.59 12.28 12.58
N THR A 351 -17.50 11.94 11.91
CA THR A 351 -17.53 11.57 10.49
C THR A 351 -17.45 10.06 10.36
N VAL A 352 -18.45 9.42 9.76
CA VAL A 352 -18.46 7.98 9.51
C VAL A 352 -18.25 7.73 8.03
N ARG A 353 -17.24 6.92 7.69
CA ARG A 353 -16.98 6.49 6.32
C ARG A 353 -17.12 4.98 6.24
N ILE A 354 -18.01 4.51 5.38
CA ILE A 354 -18.07 3.10 5.03
C ILE A 354 -17.33 2.94 3.71
N HIS A 355 -16.27 2.15 3.76
CA HIS A 355 -15.45 1.91 2.60
C HIS A 355 -16.12 0.88 1.70
N GLU A 356 -16.14 1.13 0.39
CA GLU A 356 -16.78 0.22 -0.58
C GLU A 356 -16.01 -1.11 -0.70
N SER A 357 -14.69 -1.06 -0.48
CA SER A 357 -13.81 -2.23 -0.55
C SER A 357 -12.93 -2.36 0.71
N ILE A 358 -12.48 -3.59 0.98
CA ILE A 358 -11.57 -3.90 2.08
C ILE A 358 -10.27 -3.11 1.89
N GLU A 359 -9.85 -2.95 0.64
CA GLU A 359 -8.70 -2.16 0.22
C GLU A 359 -8.86 -0.67 0.57
N GLY A 360 -9.99 -0.05 0.25
CA GLY A 360 -10.26 1.35 0.60
C GLY A 360 -10.18 1.58 2.11
N PHE A 361 -10.78 0.67 2.88
CA PHE A 361 -10.73 0.71 4.35
C PHE A 361 -9.30 0.67 4.88
N ARG A 362 -8.49 -0.25 4.38
CA ARG A 362 -7.13 -0.45 4.90
C ARG A 362 -6.19 0.65 4.45
N ALA A 363 -6.35 1.19 3.23
CA ALA A 363 -5.59 2.34 2.75
C ALA A 363 -5.87 3.59 3.61
N ALA A 364 -7.12 3.82 3.98
CA ALA A 364 -7.50 4.96 4.82
C ALA A 364 -7.02 4.84 6.27
N THR A 365 -6.92 3.62 6.80
CA THR A 365 -6.73 3.39 8.24
C THR A 365 -5.41 2.75 8.64
N GLY A 366 -4.67 2.16 7.70
CA GLY A 366 -3.46 1.37 7.98
C GLY A 366 -3.72 0.09 8.79
N ARG A 367 -4.98 -0.37 8.89
CA ARG A 367 -5.35 -1.60 9.63
C ARG A 367 -5.48 -2.80 8.70
N PRO A 368 -5.37 -4.05 9.22
CA PRO A 368 -5.58 -5.25 8.41
C PRO A 368 -7.07 -5.55 8.16
N TRP A 369 -7.36 -6.37 7.13
CA TRP A 369 -8.74 -6.66 6.67
C TRP A 369 -9.64 -7.35 7.71
N TRP A 370 -9.04 -7.93 8.75
CA TRP A 370 -9.80 -8.54 9.83
C TRP A 370 -10.31 -7.55 10.88
N VAL A 371 -9.90 -6.29 10.80
CA VAL A 371 -10.48 -5.18 11.58
C VAL A 371 -11.76 -4.72 10.86
N SER A 372 -12.83 -4.45 11.60
CA SER A 372 -14.11 -4.02 11.04
C SER A 372 -14.30 -2.50 11.11
N GLU A 373 -13.56 -1.84 12.01
CA GLU A 373 -13.71 -0.43 12.33
C GLU A 373 -12.41 0.20 12.85
N VAL A 374 -12.26 1.50 12.63
CA VAL A 374 -11.23 2.34 13.27
C VAL A 374 -11.86 3.64 13.72
N ALA A 375 -11.71 3.93 15.00
CA ALA A 375 -12.15 5.17 15.62
C ALA A 375 -10.93 6.02 15.96
N GLU A 376 -10.76 7.16 15.29
CA GLU A 376 -9.65 8.08 15.57
C GLU A 376 -10.09 9.54 15.48
N GLY A 377 -9.77 10.30 16.54
CA GLY A 377 -10.11 11.72 16.63
C GLY A 377 -11.61 11.94 16.65
N THR A 378 -12.18 12.28 15.49
CA THR A 378 -13.61 12.50 15.26
C THR A 378 -14.13 11.66 14.09
N SER A 379 -13.33 10.72 13.60
CA SER A 379 -13.67 9.88 12.45
C SER A 379 -13.86 8.42 12.87
N ILE A 380 -14.83 7.77 12.24
CA ILE A 380 -15.00 6.33 12.22
C ILE A 380 -14.85 5.89 10.77
N ASP A 381 -13.89 5.03 10.51
CA ASP A 381 -13.77 4.32 9.26
C ASP A 381 -14.28 2.90 9.47
N LEU A 382 -15.16 2.43 8.59
CA LEU A 382 -15.76 1.10 8.65
C LEU A 382 -15.39 0.27 7.42
N ALA A 383 -15.12 -1.01 7.64
CA ALA A 383 -14.94 -1.98 6.57
C ALA A 383 -16.23 -2.11 5.72
N PRO A 384 -16.15 -2.71 4.52
CA PRO A 384 -17.30 -2.83 3.64
C PRO A 384 -18.47 -3.58 4.26
N MET A 385 -19.68 -3.19 3.86
CA MET A 385 -20.92 -3.81 4.36
C MET A 385 -20.98 -5.32 4.20
N ALA A 386 -20.46 -5.86 3.10
CA ALA A 386 -20.41 -7.31 2.89
C ALA A 386 -19.59 -8.01 3.98
N LEU A 387 -18.54 -7.36 4.48
CA LEU A 387 -17.71 -7.87 5.56
C LEU A 387 -18.37 -7.69 6.91
N LEU A 388 -18.99 -6.53 7.16
CA LEU A 388 -19.71 -6.27 8.40
C LEU A 388 -20.89 -7.25 8.58
N ALA A 389 -21.63 -7.53 7.50
CA ALA A 389 -22.74 -8.48 7.50
C ALA A 389 -22.32 -9.92 7.81
N GLN A 390 -21.07 -10.30 7.55
CA GLN A 390 -20.51 -11.61 7.89
C GLN A 390 -19.93 -11.67 9.32
N ARG A 391 -20.00 -10.56 10.07
CA ARG A 391 -19.41 -10.41 11.40
C ARG A 391 -20.49 -9.93 12.39
N ASP A 392 -20.16 -8.90 13.15
CA ASP A 392 -21.00 -8.33 14.21
C ASP A 392 -22.18 -7.50 13.65
N GLY A 393 -22.20 -7.23 12.34
CA GLY A 393 -23.20 -6.38 11.70
C GLY A 393 -22.94 -4.88 11.92
N LEU A 394 -23.58 -4.06 11.09
CA LEU A 394 -23.36 -2.60 11.07
C LEU A 394 -23.66 -1.93 12.42
N ASP A 395 -24.76 -2.28 13.07
CA ASP A 395 -25.21 -1.68 14.33
C ASP A 395 -24.19 -1.88 15.47
N LEU A 396 -23.80 -3.13 15.72
CA LEU A 396 -22.87 -3.44 16.81
C LEU A 396 -21.45 -2.90 16.52
N THR A 397 -20.99 -2.96 15.27
CA THR A 397 -19.73 -2.35 14.87
C THR A 397 -19.75 -0.84 15.09
N LEU A 398 -20.80 -0.13 14.65
CA LEU A 398 -20.95 1.31 14.88
C LEU A 398 -20.97 1.65 16.37
N ARG A 399 -21.71 0.88 17.17
CA ARG A 399 -21.82 1.12 18.60
C ARG A 399 -20.47 0.95 19.31
N THR A 400 -19.69 -0.06 18.92
CA THR A 400 -18.34 -0.29 19.44
C THR A 400 -17.38 0.83 19.02
N ALA A 401 -17.44 1.25 17.75
CA ALA A 401 -16.62 2.36 17.24
C ALA A 401 -16.93 3.70 17.94
N VAL A 402 -18.21 4.00 18.19
CA VAL A 402 -18.63 5.19 18.95
C VAL A 402 -18.13 5.12 20.39
N ALA A 403 -18.20 3.95 21.04
CA ALA A 403 -17.65 3.76 22.38
C ALA A 403 -16.14 4.02 22.40
N ASP A 404 -15.39 3.49 21.43
CA ASP A 404 -13.95 3.73 21.30
C ASP A 404 -13.63 5.21 21.13
N LEU A 405 -14.35 5.91 20.24
CA LEU A 405 -14.22 7.37 20.07
C LEU A 405 -14.39 8.14 21.38
N LEU A 406 -15.48 7.88 22.11
CA LEU A 406 -15.80 8.56 23.37
C LEU A 406 -14.78 8.26 24.48
N LEU A 407 -14.18 7.07 24.46
CA LEU A 407 -13.23 6.60 25.46
C LEU A 407 -11.77 6.91 25.11
N SER A 408 -11.48 7.26 23.85
CA SER A 408 -10.13 7.48 23.33
C SER A 408 -9.32 8.52 24.11
N GLN A 409 -9.93 9.68 24.42
CA GLN A 409 -9.29 10.75 25.20
C GLN A 409 -9.23 10.39 26.70
N PRO A 410 -10.34 10.00 27.37
CA PRO A 410 -10.30 9.67 28.79
C PRO A 410 -9.35 8.52 29.15
N LEU A 411 -9.18 7.54 28.26
CA LEU A 411 -8.32 6.38 28.47
C LEU A 411 -6.96 6.47 27.77
N ARG A 412 -6.58 7.66 27.26
CA ARG A 412 -5.26 7.84 26.65
C ARG A 412 -4.14 7.42 27.61
N GLY A 413 -3.17 6.67 27.09
CA GLY A 413 -2.03 6.18 27.87
C GLY A 413 -2.34 5.00 28.79
N ARG A 414 -3.59 4.53 28.85
CA ARG A 414 -3.94 3.26 29.49
C ARG A 414 -3.49 2.07 28.62
N PRO A 415 -3.17 0.91 29.24
CA PRO A 415 -2.94 -0.35 28.53
C PRO A 415 -4.03 -0.64 27.50
N ALA A 416 -3.65 -1.27 26.37
CA ALA A 416 -4.57 -1.50 25.25
C ALA A 416 -5.76 -2.37 25.67
N TRP A 417 -5.57 -3.33 26.59
CA TRP A 417 -6.67 -4.15 27.09
C TRP A 417 -7.77 -3.35 27.80
N ILE A 418 -7.44 -2.20 28.41
CA ILE A 418 -8.43 -1.31 29.04
C ILE A 418 -9.17 -0.53 27.95
N ARG A 419 -8.44 0.06 27.01
CA ARG A 419 -9.04 0.87 25.94
C ARG A 419 -9.98 0.04 25.07
N VAL A 420 -9.45 -1.05 24.52
CA VAL A 420 -10.19 -1.99 23.66
C VAL A 420 -11.28 -2.71 24.46
N GLY A 421 -10.97 -3.14 25.68
CA GLY A 421 -11.95 -3.82 26.53
C GLY A 421 -13.12 -2.94 26.94
N ALA A 422 -12.88 -1.66 27.24
CA ALA A 422 -13.93 -0.69 27.55
C ALA A 422 -14.83 -0.42 26.36
N ALA A 423 -14.24 -0.16 25.18
CA ALA A 423 -14.99 0.08 23.95
C ALA A 423 -15.94 -1.09 23.63
N ARG A 424 -15.43 -2.33 23.71
CA ARG A 424 -16.26 -3.54 23.50
C ARG A 424 -17.32 -3.73 24.58
N PHE A 425 -16.96 -3.57 25.86
CA PHE A 425 -17.89 -3.76 26.98
C PHE A 425 -19.09 -2.82 26.91
N PHE A 426 -18.84 -1.53 26.67
CA PHE A 426 -19.92 -0.55 26.53
C PHE A 426 -20.63 -0.63 25.18
N GLY A 427 -19.91 -1.01 24.11
CA GLY A 427 -20.46 -1.24 22.77
C GLY A 427 -21.48 -2.38 22.71
N LEU A 428 -21.19 -3.52 23.34
CA LEU A 428 -22.07 -4.69 23.43
C LEU A 428 -23.24 -4.49 24.41
N GLY A 429 -23.06 -3.59 25.37
CA GLY A 429 -23.98 -3.37 26.49
C GLY A 429 -23.61 -4.25 27.70
N PRO A 430 -23.56 -3.70 28.93
CA PRO A 430 -23.16 -4.42 30.14
C PRO A 430 -23.98 -5.70 30.42
N ALA A 431 -25.24 -5.75 29.98
CA ALA A 431 -26.12 -6.90 30.16
C ALA A 431 -25.79 -8.10 29.23
N ARG A 432 -25.11 -7.87 28.10
CA ARG A 432 -24.71 -8.91 27.14
C ARG A 432 -23.28 -9.41 27.34
N ALA A 433 -22.41 -8.62 27.98
CA ALA A 433 -21.02 -8.98 28.27
C ALA A 433 -20.84 -10.05 29.37
N GLY A 434 -21.94 -10.50 29.99
CA GLY A 434 -21.96 -11.29 31.23
C GLY A 434 -21.65 -12.80 31.13
N THR A 435 -21.27 -13.34 29.96
CA THR A 435 -21.03 -14.79 29.80
C THR A 435 -19.58 -15.19 29.56
N ALA A 436 -18.62 -14.26 29.66
CA ALA A 436 -17.21 -14.58 29.42
C ALA A 436 -16.62 -15.40 30.58
N ALA A 437 -16.52 -16.72 30.36
CA ALA A 437 -15.84 -17.68 31.20
C ALA A 437 -14.42 -17.20 31.59
N ALA A 438 -13.90 -17.72 32.71
CA ALA A 438 -12.62 -17.34 33.31
C ALA A 438 -11.44 -17.38 32.32
N ALA A 439 -11.17 -16.28 31.62
CA ALA A 439 -10.00 -16.12 30.76
C ALA A 439 -8.75 -15.89 31.64
N PRO A 440 -7.67 -16.69 31.49
CA PRO A 440 -6.60 -16.81 32.48
C PRO A 440 -5.65 -15.59 32.55
N ARG A 441 -5.58 -14.74 31.51
CA ARG A 441 -4.80 -13.49 31.54
C ARG A 441 -5.37 -12.44 30.59
N CYS A 442 -5.18 -11.16 30.93
CA CYS A 442 -5.45 -10.06 30.00
C CYS A 442 -4.43 -10.08 28.85
N PRO A 443 -4.83 -9.68 27.63
CA PRO A 443 -3.91 -9.62 26.50
C PRO A 443 -2.88 -8.50 26.70
N SER A 444 -1.69 -8.71 26.17
CA SER A 444 -0.68 -7.67 26.03
C SER A 444 -1.04 -6.69 24.91
N ASP A 445 -0.43 -5.50 24.94
CA ASP A 445 -0.59 -4.51 23.86
C ASP A 445 -0.15 -5.07 22.51
N ALA A 446 0.89 -5.92 22.47
CA ALA A 446 1.34 -6.56 21.24
C ALA A 446 0.30 -7.54 20.66
N GLU A 447 -0.40 -8.30 21.52
CA GLU A 447 -1.45 -9.23 21.06
C GLU A 447 -2.64 -8.49 20.44
N LEU A 448 -2.94 -7.27 20.90
CA LEU A 448 -4.03 -6.44 20.37
C LEU A 448 -3.61 -5.57 19.17
N ALA A 449 -2.34 -5.13 19.13
CA ALA A 449 -1.84 -4.22 18.10
C ALA A 449 -1.21 -4.92 16.90
N LEU A 450 -0.65 -6.13 17.09
CA LEU A 450 0.15 -6.87 16.11
C LEU A 450 -0.40 -8.28 15.87
N ALA A 451 -1.72 -8.45 15.96
CA ALA A 451 -2.35 -9.75 15.71
C ALA A 451 -1.99 -10.24 14.30
N ILE A 452 -1.56 -11.50 14.21
CA ILE A 452 -1.13 -12.14 12.97
C ILE A 452 -2.29 -12.75 12.18
N SER A 453 -3.51 -12.74 12.73
CA SER A 453 -4.71 -13.27 12.09
C SER A 453 -6.00 -12.71 12.70
N ALA A 454 -7.11 -12.85 11.97
CA ALA A 454 -8.44 -12.49 12.43
C ALA A 454 -8.86 -13.23 13.71
N ALA A 455 -8.52 -14.51 13.81
CA ALA A 455 -8.85 -15.31 14.99
C ALA A 455 -8.07 -14.83 16.21
N ALA A 456 -6.76 -14.55 16.05
CA ALA A 456 -5.92 -14.03 17.12
C ALA A 456 -6.41 -12.65 17.62
N GLN A 457 -6.83 -11.78 16.70
CA GLN A 457 -7.40 -10.46 17.04
C GLN A 457 -8.68 -10.62 17.88
N ARG A 458 -9.65 -11.41 17.39
CA ARG A 458 -10.93 -11.62 18.11
C ARG A 458 -10.74 -12.25 19.49
N GLU A 459 -9.84 -13.21 19.60
CA GLU A 459 -9.55 -13.85 20.88
C GLU A 459 -8.93 -12.85 21.86
N ALA A 460 -7.97 -12.04 21.40
CA ALA A 460 -7.37 -11.00 22.22
C ALA A 460 -8.40 -9.95 22.67
N GLU A 461 -9.26 -9.49 21.76
CA GLU A 461 -10.35 -8.55 22.03
C GLU A 461 -11.38 -9.08 23.05
N ALA A 462 -11.81 -10.33 22.90
CA ALA A 462 -12.72 -10.97 23.85
C ALA A 462 -12.09 -11.09 25.25
N ARG A 463 -10.79 -11.41 25.33
CA ARG A 463 -10.07 -11.41 26.62
C ARG A 463 -9.94 -10.00 27.20
N ALA A 464 -9.72 -8.98 26.38
CA ALA A 464 -9.68 -7.58 26.82
C ALA A 464 -11.02 -7.15 27.42
N GLU A 465 -12.13 -7.44 26.74
CA GLU A 465 -13.49 -7.19 27.20
C GLU A 465 -13.77 -7.89 28.55
N ALA A 466 -13.46 -9.18 28.66
CA ALA A 466 -13.65 -9.94 29.90
C ALA A 466 -12.81 -9.39 31.05
N CYS A 467 -11.56 -8.97 30.79
CA CYS A 467 -10.71 -8.32 31.78
C CYS A 467 -11.28 -6.98 32.24
N PHE A 468 -11.74 -6.17 31.30
CA PHE A 468 -12.35 -4.88 31.60
C PHE A 468 -13.63 -5.06 32.42
N ALA A 469 -14.51 -5.98 32.04
CA ALA A 469 -15.74 -6.30 32.77
C ALA A 469 -15.45 -6.69 34.23
N ARG A 470 -14.44 -7.54 34.48
CA ARG A 470 -14.01 -7.91 35.85
C ARG A 470 -13.43 -6.73 36.64
N ALA A 471 -12.69 -5.85 35.98
CA ALA A 471 -12.18 -4.64 36.63
C ALA A 471 -13.32 -3.69 36.98
N TYR A 472 -14.24 -3.47 36.05
CA TYR A 472 -15.41 -2.62 36.21
C TYR A 472 -16.37 -3.14 37.30
N ALA A 473 -16.60 -4.45 37.39
CA ALA A 473 -17.41 -5.06 38.44
C ALA A 473 -16.86 -4.81 39.86
N ARG A 474 -15.54 -4.60 39.99
CA ARG A 474 -14.90 -4.28 41.29
C ARG A 474 -14.98 -2.80 41.64
N THR A 475 -14.86 -1.92 40.65
CA THR A 475 -14.77 -0.48 40.89
C THR A 475 -16.10 0.24 40.76
N GLY A 476 -17.03 -0.25 39.94
CA GLY A 476 -18.25 0.46 39.53
C GLY A 476 -18.00 1.69 38.64
N ASP A 477 -16.75 2.16 38.55
CA ASP A 477 -16.35 3.32 37.77
C ASP A 477 -15.18 2.96 36.85
N TRP A 478 -15.42 3.06 35.54
CA TRP A 478 -14.46 2.76 34.50
C TRP A 478 -13.25 3.72 34.49
N ARG A 479 -13.43 4.95 35.00
CA ARG A 479 -12.36 5.98 35.04
C ARG A 479 -11.23 5.61 36.00
N THR A 480 -11.54 4.77 36.98
CA THR A 480 -10.60 4.35 38.02
C THR A 480 -9.77 3.12 37.64
N ILE A 481 -10.13 2.42 36.55
CA ILE A 481 -9.41 1.22 36.10
C ILE A 481 -8.02 1.62 35.56
N ARG A 482 -6.99 0.83 35.88
CA ARG A 482 -5.57 1.14 35.65
C ARG A 482 -4.83 0.03 34.95
#